data_AF-A0A8J8PPW4-F1
#
_entry.id   AF-A0A8J8PPW4-F1
#
_cell.length_a   1.000
_cell.length_b   1.000
_cell.length_c   1.000
_cell.angle_alpha   90.00
_cell.angle_beta   90.00
_cell.angle_gamma   90.00
#
_symmetry.space_group_name_H-M   'P 1'
#
loop_
_entity.id
_entity.type
_entity.pdbx_description
1 polymer ?
#
loop_
_entity_poly.entity_id
_entity_poly.type
_entity_poly.pdbx_seq_one_letter_code
_entity_poly.pdbx_strand_id
1 'polypeptide(L)' 'MLKHGKYIYVDLGNKYLKVRVLKSRDENSPDRYVLTRFVTKYRPRNVEIVKLDNLPIEVRDKITNYFL' A
#
# COMPACT_ATOMS: atom_id res chain seq x y z
N MET A 1 -1.28 -6.03 -15.22
CA MET A 1 0.06 -6.11 -14.61
C MET A 1 0.41 -4.73 -14.03
N LEU A 2 0.54 -4.59 -12.70
CA LEU A 2 0.98 -3.32 -12.11
C LEU A 2 2.36 -2.99 -12.66
N LYS A 3 2.55 -1.79 -13.24
CA LYS A 3 3.81 -1.38 -13.91
C LYS A 3 5.03 -1.76 -13.04
N HIS A 4 5.69 -2.86 -13.39
CA HIS A 4 6.99 -3.31 -12.85
C HIS A 4 7.14 -3.27 -11.31
N GLY A 5 6.15 -3.72 -10.54
CA GLY A 5 6.25 -3.72 -9.06
C GLY A 5 6.36 -2.32 -8.43
N LYS A 6 5.92 -1.28 -9.14
CA LYS A 6 5.82 0.10 -8.61
C LYS A 6 4.57 0.32 -7.75
N TYR A 7 3.66 -0.65 -7.72
CA TYR A 7 2.43 -0.57 -6.95
C TYR A 7 2.20 -1.89 -6.24
N ILE A 8 1.69 -1.77 -5.03
CA ILE A 8 1.20 -2.86 -4.20
C ILE A 8 -0.23 -2.54 -3.76
N TYR A 9 -0.92 -3.53 -3.23
CA TYR A 9 -2.16 -3.31 -2.51
C TYR A 9 -1.96 -3.57 -1.02
N VAL A 10 -2.54 -2.73 -0.19
CA VAL A 10 -2.55 -2.91 1.26
C VAL A 10 -3.90 -3.45 1.66
N ASP A 11 -3.91 -4.55 2.41
CA ASP A 11 -5.12 -5.13 2.96
C ASP A 11 -5.58 -4.34 4.19
N LEU A 12 -6.79 -3.79 4.11
CA LEU A 12 -7.46 -3.07 5.21
C LEU A 12 -8.55 -3.92 5.87
N GLY A 13 -8.61 -5.23 5.58
CA GLY A 13 -9.59 -6.18 6.11
C GLY A 13 -10.86 -6.30 5.26
N ASN A 14 -11.49 -5.18 4.90
CA ASN A 14 -12.70 -5.16 4.07
C ASN A 14 -12.51 -4.59 2.66
N LYS A 15 -11.37 -3.94 2.41
CA LYS A 15 -11.03 -3.27 1.17
C LYS A 15 -9.51 -3.21 1.01
N TYR A 16 -9.07 -2.93 -0.21
CA TYR A 16 -7.67 -2.87 -0.59
C TYR A 16 -7.31 -1.48 -1.07
N LEU A 17 -6.28 -0.91 -0.48
CA LEU A 17 -5.73 0.39 -0.87
C LEU A 17 -4.58 0.19 -1.84
N LYS A 18 -4.63 0.84 -3.01
CA LYS A 18 -3.49 0.85 -3.92
C LYS A 18 -2.44 1.82 -3.40
N VAL A 19 -1.21 1.35 -3.22
CA VAL A 19 -0.08 2.15 -2.75
C VAL A 19 1.02 2.09 -3.79
N ARG A 20 1.65 3.22 -4.06
CA ARG A 20 2.81 3.29 -4.96
C ARG A 20 4.08 3.14 -4.13
N VAL A 21 4.98 2.28 -4.61
CA VAL A 21 6.29 2.00 -4.00
C VAL A 21 7.37 2.65 -4.86
N LEU A 22 8.13 3.56 -4.26
CA LEU A 22 9.24 4.25 -4.90
C LEU A 22 10.53 3.45 -4.74
N LYS A 23 10.94 2.74 -5.79
CA LYS A 23 12.15 1.89 -5.77
C LYS A 23 13.47 2.65 -5.58
N SER A 24 13.47 3.97 -5.76
CA SER A 24 14.65 4.83 -5.58
C SER A 24 14.87 5.26 -4.12
N ARG A 25 13.98 4.88 -3.20
CA ARG A 25 14.09 5.18 -1.78
C ARG A 25 14.53 3.94 -1.01
N ASP A 26 15.19 4.17 0.12
CA ASP A 26 15.58 3.11 1.05
C ASP A 26 14.42 2.22 1.44
N GLU A 27 14.70 0.92 1.58
CA GLU A 27 13.66 -0.07 1.80
C GLU A 27 12.93 0.10 3.12
N ASN A 28 13.63 0.65 4.12
CA ASN A 28 13.12 0.92 5.46
C ASN A 28 12.53 2.33 5.61
N SER A 29 12.63 3.19 4.59
CA SER A 29 12.12 4.55 4.67
C SER A 29 10.59 4.58 4.46
N PRO A 30 9.83 5.28 5.33
CA PRO A 30 8.39 5.48 5.13
C PRO A 30 8.07 6.27 3.86
N ASP A 31 8.98 7.14 3.39
CA ASP A 31 8.85 7.92 2.16
C ASP A 31 8.85 7.06 0.89
N ARG A 32 9.21 5.78 1.00
CA ARG A 32 9.07 4.79 -0.07
C ARG A 32 7.61 4.60 -0.48
N TYR A 33 6.67 4.82 0.43
CA TYR A 33 5.25 4.54 0.22
C TYR A 33 4.45 5.80 -0.04
N VAL A 34 3.86 5.90 -1.23
CA VAL A 34 2.96 6.98 -1.60
C VAL A 34 1.54 6.45 -1.64
N LEU A 35 0.72 6.92 -0.70
CA LEU A 35 -0.70 6.57 -0.64
C LEU A 35 -1.43 7.14 -1.85
N THR A 36 -2.18 6.29 -2.55
CA THR A 36 -3.05 6.76 -3.64
C THR A 36 -4.48 6.87 -3.14
N ARG A 37 -5.35 7.57 -3.86
CA ARG A 37 -6.78 7.65 -3.53
C ARG A 37 -7.59 6.44 -4.02
N PHE A 38 -6.93 5.45 -4.62
CA PHE A 38 -7.61 4.30 -5.22
C PHE A 38 -7.81 3.18 -4.19
N VAL A 39 -9.06 2.99 -3.80
CA VAL A 39 -9.51 1.93 -2.90
C VAL A 39 -10.48 1.01 -3.63
N THR A 40 -10.35 -0.30 -3.47
CA THR A 40 -11.23 -1.29 -4.08
C THR A 40 -11.71 -2.30 -3.06
N LYS A 41 -12.99 -2.69 -3.11
CA LYS A 41 -13.52 -3.79 -2.29
C LYS A 41 -13.10 -5.17 -2.81
N TYR A 42 -12.87 -5.26 -4.12
CA TYR A 42 -12.47 -6.52 -4.75
C TYR A 42 -11.01 -6.81 -4.49
N ARG A 43 -10.72 -8.04 -4.05
CA ARG A 43 -9.36 -8.53 -3.89
C ARG A 43 -8.67 -8.54 -5.27
N PRO A 44 -7.62 -7.73 -5.45
CA PRO A 44 -6.95 -7.67 -6.74
C PRO A 44 -6.18 -8.97 -7.00
N ARG A 45 -6.28 -9.47 -8.23
CA ARG A 45 -5.67 -10.74 -8.66
C ARG A 45 -4.27 -10.52 -9.20
N ASN A 46 -3.36 -11.48 -8.97
CA ASN A 46 -1.98 -11.49 -9.51
C ASN A 46 -1.18 -10.22 -9.16
N VAL A 47 -1.38 -9.69 -7.95
CA VAL A 47 -0.63 -8.56 -7.42
C VAL A 47 -0.20 -8.85 -6.00
N GLU A 48 0.89 -8.21 -5.59
CA GLU A 48 1.35 -8.27 -4.21
C GLU A 48 0.37 -7.55 -3.29
N ILE A 49 -0.10 -8.27 -2.28
CA ILE A 49 -0.95 -7.75 -1.23
C ILE A 49 -0.15 -7.79 0.08
N VAL A 50 0.06 -6.62 0.67
CA VAL A 50 0.80 -6.44 1.91
C VAL A 50 -0.21 -6.19 3.04
N LYS A 51 -0.04 -6.87 4.17
CA LYS A 51 -0.83 -6.59 5.37
C LYS A 51 -0.42 -5.26 5.97
N LEU A 52 -1.39 -4.52 6.52
CA LEU A 52 -1.13 -3.25 7.20
C LEU A 52 -0.02 -3.37 8.28
N ASP A 53 0.06 -4.52 8.96
CA ASP A 53 1.06 -4.81 9.99
C ASP A 53 2.51 -4.91 9.49
N ASN A 54 2.70 -5.13 8.19
CA ASN A 54 4.03 -5.22 7.58
C ASN A 54 4.54 -3.86 7.09
N LEU A 55 3.73 -2.80 7.18
CA LEU A 55 4.13 -1.46 6.81
C LEU A 55 4.77 -0.71 7.99
N PRO A 56 5.70 0.24 7.69
CA PRO A 56 6.23 1.16 8.70
C PRO A 56 5.12 1.88 9.46
N ILE A 57 5.36 2.16 10.74
CA ILE A 57 4.36 2.74 11.64
C ILE A 57 3.78 4.05 11.12
N GLU A 58 4.61 4.93 10.56
CA GLU A 58 4.14 6.20 9.98
C GLU A 58 3.20 6.03 8.79
N VAL A 59 3.43 5.00 7.96
CA VAL A 59 2.57 4.70 6.81
C VAL A 59 1.27 4.09 7.30
N ARG A 60 1.33 3.21 8.30
CA ARG A 60 0.16 2.62 8.96
C ARG A 60 -0.73 3.69 9.56
N ASP A 61 -0.17 4.59 10.34
CA ASP A 61 -0.93 5.67 10.98
C ASP A 61 -1.59 6.59 9.94
N LYS A 62 -0.88 6.91 8.85
CA LYS A 62 -1.48 7.65 7.73
C LYS A 62 -2.63 6.87 7.07
N ILE A 63 -2.50 5.56 6.88
CA ILE A 63 -3.57 4.77 6.28
C ILE A 63 -4.78 4.71 7.22
N THR A 64 -4.56 4.45 8.51
CA THR A 64 -5.63 4.38 9.51
C THR A 64 -6.37 5.69 9.60
N ASN A 65 -5.68 6.83 9.72
CA ASN A 65 -6.33 8.13 9.87
C ASN A 65 -7.14 8.58 8.64
N TYR A 66 -6.80 8.12 7.44
CA TYR A 66 -7.43 8.59 6.20
C TYR A 66 -8.43 7.60 5.59
N PHE A 67 -8.30 6.30 5.88
CA PHE A 67 -9.04 5.26 5.17
C PHE A 67 -9.76 4.25 6.06
N LEU A 68 -9.49 4.19 7.37
CA LEU A 68 -10.22 3.36 8.33
C LEU A 68 -11.15 4.23 9.17
#